data_AF-A0A9E6JQI7-F1
#
_entry.id   AF-A0A9E6JQI7-F1
#
_cell.length_a   1.000
_cell.length_b   1.000
_cell.length_c   1.000
_cell.angle_alpha   90.00
_cell.angle_beta   90.00
_cell.angle_gamma   90.00
#
_symmetry.space_group_name_H-M   'P 1'
#
loop_
_entity.id
_entity.type
_entity.pdbx_description
1 polymer ?
#
loop_
_entity_poly.entity_id
_entity_poly.type
_entity_poly.pdbx_seq_one_letter_code
_entity_poly.pdbx_strand_id
1 'polypeptide(L)'
;EKPEIGAMIEVPAAVEIIDEITKCVDFISLGTNDLTQYTLAVDRNNVIVQDLFEKFHPAIIRQLHRTIATAQKNHCRVALCGDMGSDPLALPFLIGCGLRKFSVVSADIANLKRFVSRYSVAETEALALECIKLDSAQKIKACLESFQTEH
;
A
#
# COMPACT_ATOMS: atom_id res chain seq x y z
N GLU A 1 13.55 -28.82 4.31
CA GLU A 1 13.29 -27.44 4.75
C GLU A 1 11.80 -27.27 4.99
N LYS A 2 11.37 -26.51 6.00
CA LYS A 2 9.93 -26.23 6.17
C LYS A 2 9.54 -25.08 5.23
N PRO A 3 8.35 -25.10 4.61
CA PRO A 3 7.90 -24.01 3.77
C PRO A 3 7.71 -22.74 4.60
N GLU A 4 8.00 -21.58 4.00
CA GLU A 4 7.69 -20.28 4.60
C GLU A 4 6.17 -20.12 4.74
N ILE A 5 5.72 -19.60 5.88
CA ILE A 5 4.32 -19.35 6.20
C ILE A 5 4.09 -17.84 6.20
N GLY A 6 3.05 -17.40 5.50
CA GLY A 6 2.68 -15.99 5.43
C GLY A 6 1.21 -15.74 5.74
N ALA A 7 0.88 -14.48 6.01
CA ALA A 7 -0.50 -14.02 6.22
C ALA A 7 -0.89 -12.93 5.21
N MET A 8 -2.13 -12.99 4.71
CA MET A 8 -2.70 -11.92 3.91
C MET A 8 -3.33 -10.87 4.83
N ILE A 9 -2.92 -9.63 4.67
CA ILE A 9 -3.41 -8.48 5.44
C ILE A 9 -4.36 -7.71 4.54
N GLU A 10 -5.62 -8.12 4.59
CA GLU A 10 -6.69 -7.58 3.74
C GLU A 10 -7.99 -7.27 4.51
N VAL A 11 -7.99 -7.51 5.83
CA VAL A 11 -9.10 -7.17 6.71
C VAL A 11 -8.65 -6.16 7.76
N PRO A 12 -9.47 -5.16 8.13
CA PRO A 12 -9.09 -4.12 9.08
C PRO A 12 -8.66 -4.69 10.43
N ALA A 13 -9.30 -5.77 10.88
CA ALA A 13 -8.94 -6.46 12.12
C ALA A 13 -7.48 -6.93 12.13
N ALA A 14 -6.96 -7.46 11.00
CA ALA A 14 -5.57 -7.89 10.90
C ALA A 14 -4.59 -6.70 10.97
N VAL A 15 -5.01 -5.52 10.50
CA VAL A 15 -4.21 -4.29 10.60
C VAL A 15 -4.17 -3.74 12.04
N GLU A 16 -5.18 -4.04 12.86
CA GLU A 16 -5.18 -3.68 14.29
C GLU A 16 -4.26 -4.59 15.13
N ILE A 17 -4.17 -5.88 14.79
CA ILE A 17 -3.30 -6.86 15.48
C ILE A 17 -2.01 -7.19 14.70
N ILE A 18 -1.54 -6.24 13.91
CA ILE A 18 -0.43 -6.49 12.97
C ILE A 18 0.89 -6.80 13.68
N ASP A 19 1.10 -6.27 14.88
CA ASP A 19 2.30 -6.53 15.68
C ASP A 19 2.38 -8.00 16.12
N GLU A 20 1.25 -8.58 16.52
CA GLU A 20 1.14 -9.99 16.88
C GLU A 20 1.30 -10.89 15.66
N ILE A 21 0.61 -10.58 14.55
CA ILE A 21 0.68 -11.39 13.32
C ILE A 21 2.12 -11.47 12.81
N THR A 22 2.80 -10.32 12.71
CA THR A 22 4.15 -10.24 12.13
C THR A 22 5.23 -10.95 12.96
N LYS A 23 4.94 -11.30 14.22
CA LYS A 23 5.82 -12.14 15.07
C LYS A 23 5.60 -13.64 14.87
N CYS A 24 4.52 -14.04 14.20
CA CYS A 24 4.12 -15.43 14.02
C CYS A 24 4.32 -15.96 12.58
N VAL A 25 4.67 -15.10 11.63
CA VAL A 25 4.78 -15.44 10.19
C VAL A 25 6.08 -14.93 9.58
N ASP A 26 6.55 -15.62 8.53
CA ASP A 26 7.78 -15.28 7.82
C ASP A 26 7.62 -14.07 6.88
N PHE A 27 6.38 -13.82 6.44
CA PHE A 27 6.04 -12.68 5.61
C PHE A 27 4.55 -12.33 5.67
N ILE A 28 4.22 -11.11 5.26
CA ILE A 28 2.85 -10.66 5.03
C ILE A 28 2.65 -10.21 3.58
N SER A 29 1.44 -10.35 3.06
CA SER A 29 1.02 -9.78 1.78
C SER A 29 -0.16 -8.84 1.98
N LEU A 30 -0.02 -7.59 1.58
CA LEU A 30 -1.08 -6.59 1.66
C LEU A 30 -2.08 -6.82 0.53
N GLY A 31 -3.34 -7.13 0.86
CA GLY A 31 -4.44 -7.22 -0.09
C GLY A 31 -5.21 -5.92 -0.14
N THR A 32 -4.71 -4.93 -0.91
CA THR A 32 -5.22 -3.55 -0.87
C THR A 32 -6.68 -3.41 -1.31
N ASN A 33 -7.12 -4.28 -2.21
CA ASN A 33 -8.47 -4.27 -2.76
C ASN A 33 -9.51 -4.57 -1.67
N ASP A 34 -9.35 -5.71 -0.99
CA ASP A 34 -10.29 -6.15 0.04
C ASP A 34 -10.11 -5.33 1.32
N LEU A 35 -8.87 -4.88 1.62
CA LEU A 35 -8.64 -3.94 2.72
C LEU A 35 -9.42 -2.64 2.52
N THR A 36 -9.43 -2.09 1.30
CA THR A 36 -10.18 -0.87 1.00
C THR A 36 -11.67 -1.11 1.12
N GLN A 37 -12.18 -2.21 0.56
CA GLN A 37 -13.59 -2.57 0.63
C GLN A 37 -14.08 -2.72 2.07
N TYR A 38 -13.36 -3.46 2.91
CA TYR A 38 -13.78 -3.69 4.30
C TYR A 38 -13.55 -2.49 5.20
N THR A 39 -12.48 -1.69 5.00
CA THR A 39 -12.25 -0.48 5.78
C THR A 39 -13.29 0.60 5.46
N LEU A 40 -13.68 0.77 4.19
CA LEU A 40 -14.66 1.79 3.78
C LEU A 40 -16.11 1.29 3.82
N ALA A 41 -16.31 -0.02 4.02
CA ALA A 41 -17.61 -0.68 3.89
C ALA A 41 -18.27 -0.45 2.52
N VAL A 42 -17.48 -0.49 1.44
CA VAL A 42 -17.92 -0.26 0.06
C VAL A 42 -17.62 -1.49 -0.78
N ASP A 43 -18.66 -2.15 -1.29
CA ASP A 43 -18.52 -3.21 -2.29
C ASP A 43 -18.17 -2.60 -3.65
N ARG A 44 -16.95 -2.85 -4.12
CA ARG A 44 -16.44 -2.34 -5.40
C ARG A 44 -17.14 -2.92 -6.63
N ASN A 45 -17.85 -4.04 -6.48
CA ASN A 45 -18.62 -4.66 -7.56
C ASN A 45 -20.07 -4.16 -7.60
N ASN A 46 -20.49 -3.39 -6.60
CA ASN A 46 -21.82 -2.84 -6.54
C ASN A 46 -21.87 -1.47 -7.22
N VAL A 47 -22.49 -1.44 -8.40
CA VAL A 47 -22.60 -0.24 -9.26
C VAL A 47 -23.23 0.98 -8.57
N ILE A 48 -23.98 0.80 -7.49
CA ILE A 48 -24.63 1.88 -6.74
C ILE A 48 -23.61 2.64 -5.87
N VAL A 49 -22.60 1.95 -5.35
CA VAL A 49 -21.67 2.49 -4.35
C VAL A 49 -20.20 2.44 -4.77
N GLN A 50 -19.88 1.83 -5.91
CA GLN A 50 -18.50 1.68 -6.41
C GLN A 50 -17.73 3.00 -6.48
N ASP A 51 -18.39 4.13 -6.72
CA ASP A 51 -17.76 5.46 -6.79
C ASP A 51 -17.22 5.94 -5.41
N LEU A 52 -17.65 5.30 -4.32
CA LEU A 52 -17.14 5.56 -2.97
C LEU A 52 -15.89 4.73 -2.65
N PHE A 53 -15.50 3.79 -3.52
CA PHE A 53 -14.29 3.00 -3.35
C PHE A 53 -13.06 3.88 -3.62
N GLU A 54 -12.29 4.16 -2.59
CA GLU A 54 -11.18 5.10 -2.66
C GLU A 54 -9.92 4.56 -1.98
N LYS A 55 -8.99 4.02 -2.79
CA LYS A 55 -7.72 3.47 -2.32
C LYS A 55 -6.77 4.52 -1.71
N PHE A 56 -6.95 5.80 -2.04
CA PHE A 56 -6.17 6.90 -1.43
C PHE A 56 -6.87 7.54 -0.23
N HIS A 57 -7.90 6.89 0.31
CA HIS A 57 -8.57 7.38 1.51
C HIS A 57 -7.57 7.44 2.69
N PRO A 58 -7.58 8.49 3.54
CA PRO A 58 -6.61 8.64 4.63
C PRO A 58 -6.52 7.42 5.56
N ALA A 59 -7.63 6.72 5.79
CA ALA A 59 -7.63 5.47 6.56
C ALA A 59 -6.74 4.39 5.93
N ILE A 60 -6.83 4.19 4.60
CA ILE A 60 -6.05 3.19 3.86
C ILE A 60 -4.57 3.56 3.86
N ILE A 61 -4.26 4.83 3.54
CA ILE A 61 -2.89 5.35 3.54
C ILE A 61 -2.22 5.18 4.90
N ARG A 62 -2.90 5.52 5.99
CA ARG A 62 -2.37 5.34 7.35
C ARG A 62 -2.26 3.87 7.75
N GLN A 63 -3.24 3.03 7.37
CA GLN A 63 -3.21 1.58 7.62
C GLN A 63 -2.02 0.91 6.92
N LEU A 64 -1.75 1.25 5.65
CA LEU A 64 -0.62 0.74 4.89
C LEU A 64 0.71 1.17 5.51
N HIS A 65 0.87 2.47 5.79
CA HIS A 65 2.08 3.00 6.42
C HIS A 65 2.36 2.31 7.76
N ARG A 66 1.36 2.23 8.65
CA ARG A 66 1.50 1.57 9.96
C ARG A 66 1.84 0.08 9.81
N THR A 67 1.17 -0.63 8.91
CA THR A 67 1.37 -2.07 8.70
C THR A 67 2.78 -2.37 8.20
N ILE A 68 3.25 -1.62 7.20
CA ILE A 68 4.60 -1.80 6.64
C ILE A 68 5.66 -1.48 7.71
N ALA A 69 5.51 -0.37 8.42
CA ALA A 69 6.44 0.03 9.48
C ALA A 69 6.52 -1.01 10.62
N THR A 70 5.38 -1.56 11.06
CA THR A 70 5.36 -2.60 12.09
C THR A 70 6.02 -3.90 11.61
N ALA A 71 5.72 -4.33 10.38
CA ALA A 71 6.34 -5.53 9.82
C ALA A 71 7.87 -5.38 9.70
N GLN A 72 8.35 -4.23 9.24
CA GLN A 72 9.79 -3.93 9.18
C GLN A 72 10.44 -3.95 10.57
N LYS A 73 9.79 -3.35 11.57
CA LYS A 73 10.26 -3.37 12.97
C LYS A 73 10.39 -4.80 13.50
N ASN A 74 9.48 -5.69 13.12
CA ASN A 74 9.48 -7.10 13.51
C ASN A 74 10.28 -7.99 12.55
N HIS A 75 11.04 -7.40 11.61
CA HIS A 75 11.81 -8.12 10.59
C HIS A 75 10.97 -9.09 9.73
N CYS A 76 9.66 -8.86 9.63
CA CYS A 76 8.74 -9.61 8.79
C CYS A 76 8.73 -9.02 7.38
N ARG A 77 8.91 -9.86 6.36
CA ARG A 77 8.95 -9.40 4.97
C ARG A 77 7.56 -8.95 4.53
N VAL A 78 7.48 -7.88 3.75
CA VAL A 78 6.21 -7.35 3.24
C VAL A 78 6.18 -7.42 1.72
N ALA A 79 5.10 -7.98 1.19
CA ALA A 79 4.71 -7.88 -0.20
C ALA A 79 3.35 -7.18 -0.31
N LEU A 80 3.03 -6.71 -1.51
CA LEU A 80 1.70 -6.19 -1.84
C LEU A 80 1.16 -6.91 -3.06
N CYS A 81 -0.12 -7.27 -2.97
CA CYS A 81 -0.93 -7.75 -4.07
C CYS A 81 -2.19 -6.86 -4.22
N GLY A 82 -2.76 -6.86 -5.42
CA GLY A 82 -3.90 -6.01 -5.75
C GLY A 82 -3.51 -4.74 -6.49
N ASP A 83 -4.52 -4.00 -6.90
CA ASP A 83 -4.42 -3.07 -8.02
C ASP A 83 -3.59 -1.83 -7.68
N MET A 84 -3.47 -1.49 -6.38
CA MET A 84 -2.63 -0.39 -5.92
C MET A 84 -1.13 -0.64 -6.19
N GLY A 85 -0.69 -1.90 -6.28
CA GLY A 85 0.69 -2.23 -6.63
C GLY A 85 1.04 -1.98 -8.10
N SER A 86 0.02 -2.02 -8.96
CA SER A 86 0.12 -1.70 -10.39
C SER A 86 -0.18 -0.24 -10.71
N ASP A 87 -0.50 0.59 -9.71
CA ASP A 87 -0.83 2.00 -9.91
C ASP A 87 0.43 2.88 -9.84
N PRO A 88 0.86 3.51 -10.95
CA PRO A 88 2.02 4.40 -10.95
C PRO A 88 1.93 5.54 -9.94
N LEU A 89 0.73 6.05 -9.65
CA LEU A 89 0.52 7.14 -8.70
C LEU A 89 0.77 6.70 -7.25
N ALA A 90 0.49 5.44 -6.94
CA ALA A 90 0.69 4.87 -5.60
C ALA A 90 2.12 4.38 -5.34
N LEU A 91 2.88 4.06 -6.40
CA LEU A 91 4.25 3.55 -6.29
C LEU A 91 5.17 4.38 -5.39
N PRO A 92 5.32 5.72 -5.56
CA PRO A 92 6.25 6.49 -4.75
C PRO A 92 5.84 6.46 -3.27
N PHE A 93 4.55 6.54 -2.96
CA PHE A 93 4.05 6.37 -1.59
C PHE A 93 4.41 5.00 -0.99
N LEU A 94 4.17 3.91 -1.74
CA LEU A 94 4.43 2.54 -1.27
C LEU A 94 5.93 2.29 -1.03
N ILE A 95 6.78 2.80 -1.93
CA ILE A 95 8.24 2.74 -1.78
C ILE A 95 8.68 3.54 -0.55
N GLY A 96 8.11 4.72 -0.36
CA GLY A 96 8.36 5.60 0.78
C GLY A 96 7.93 5.02 2.12
N CYS A 97 6.85 4.23 2.15
CA CYS A 97 6.48 3.44 3.32
C CYS A 97 7.47 2.31 3.61
N GLY A 98 8.38 2.00 2.67
CA GLY A 98 9.38 0.95 2.83
C GLY A 98 9.03 -0.37 2.16
N LEU A 99 7.99 -0.43 1.32
CA LEU A 99 7.67 -1.63 0.55
C LEU A 99 8.74 -1.88 -0.53
N ARG A 100 9.15 -3.15 -0.68
CA ARG A 100 10.17 -3.56 -1.66
C ARG A 100 9.76 -4.73 -2.55
N LYS A 101 8.65 -5.42 -2.24
CA LYS A 101 8.13 -6.54 -3.03
C LYS A 101 6.74 -6.21 -3.53
N PHE A 102 6.58 -6.18 -4.85
CA PHE A 102 5.33 -5.88 -5.54
C PHE A 102 4.94 -7.12 -6.36
N SER A 103 3.72 -7.61 -6.17
CA SER A 103 3.12 -8.65 -7.00
C SER A 103 2.08 -8.00 -7.91
N VAL A 104 2.41 -7.92 -9.19
CA VAL A 104 1.70 -7.10 -10.20
C VAL A 104 1.49 -7.91 -11.48
N VAL A 105 0.59 -7.43 -12.33
CA VAL A 105 0.35 -8.04 -13.64
C VAL A 105 1.61 -7.94 -14.49
N SER A 106 1.99 -9.04 -15.16
CA SER A 106 3.26 -9.13 -15.89
C SER A 106 3.44 -8.04 -16.96
N ALA A 107 2.33 -7.60 -17.58
CA ALA A 107 2.33 -6.53 -18.57
C ALA A 107 2.77 -5.16 -17.99
N ASP A 108 2.52 -4.92 -16.70
CA ASP A 108 2.82 -3.63 -16.06
C ASP A 108 4.28 -3.53 -15.61
N ILE A 109 4.98 -4.66 -15.42
CA ILE A 109 6.32 -4.71 -14.80
C ILE A 109 7.30 -3.73 -15.47
N ALA A 110 7.33 -3.68 -16.80
CA ALA A 110 8.26 -2.82 -17.54
C ALA A 110 7.95 -1.33 -17.32
N ASN A 111 6.67 -0.97 -17.29
CA ASN A 111 6.23 0.40 -17.08
C ASN A 111 6.48 0.84 -15.63
N LEU A 112 6.13 0.01 -14.66
CA LEU A 112 6.36 0.29 -13.24
C LEU A 112 7.86 0.46 -12.94
N LYS A 113 8.72 -0.40 -13.49
CA LYS A 113 10.18 -0.24 -13.35
C LYS A 113 10.70 1.10 -13.88
N ARG A 114 10.13 1.61 -14.98
CA ARG A 114 10.49 2.94 -15.52
C ARG A 114 10.09 4.05 -14.55
N PHE A 115 8.91 4.00 -13.94
CA PHE A 115 8.51 4.96 -12.91
C PHE A 115 9.43 4.90 -11.69
N VAL A 116 9.64 3.70 -11.13
CA VAL A 116 10.50 3.51 -9.95
C VAL A 116 11.92 4.03 -10.19
N SER A 117 12.45 3.90 -11.40
CA SER A 117 13.81 4.36 -11.72
C SER A 117 14.03 5.88 -11.63
N ARG A 118 12.96 6.68 -11.53
CA ARG A 118 13.02 8.15 -11.44
C ARG A 118 13.08 8.67 -10.01
N TYR A 119 12.76 7.82 -9.03
CA TYR A 119 12.58 8.25 -7.65
C TYR A 119 13.77 7.87 -6.79
N SER A 120 14.24 8.77 -5.94
CA SER A 120 15.11 8.38 -4.84
C SER A 120 14.28 7.88 -3.66
N VAL A 121 14.84 6.94 -2.89
CA VAL A 121 14.16 6.42 -1.69
C VAL A 121 13.89 7.53 -0.67
N ALA A 122 14.85 8.43 -0.46
CA ALA A 122 14.72 9.53 0.49
C ALA A 122 13.56 10.49 0.15
N GLU A 123 13.39 10.83 -1.13
CA GLU A 123 12.27 11.66 -1.59
C GLU A 123 10.93 10.95 -1.36
N THR A 124 10.86 9.65 -1.68
CA THR A 124 9.62 8.88 -1.47
C THR A 124 9.26 8.75 0.01
N GLU A 125 10.25 8.61 0.90
CA GLU A 125 10.03 8.58 2.35
C GLU A 125 9.45 9.91 2.86
N ALA A 126 9.98 11.04 2.38
CA ALA A 126 9.43 12.36 2.69
C ALA A 126 7.98 12.50 2.20
N LEU A 127 7.69 12.09 0.96
CA LEU A 127 6.34 12.06 0.39
C LEU A 127 5.37 11.22 1.22
N ALA A 128 5.78 10.02 1.66
CA ALA A 128 4.94 9.15 2.46
C ALA A 128 4.57 9.79 3.81
N LEU A 129 5.53 10.45 4.46
CA LEU A 129 5.30 11.19 5.71
C LEU A 129 4.40 12.41 5.53
N GLU A 130 4.38 13.03 4.34
CA GLU A 130 3.43 14.09 4.01
C GLU A 130 2.02 13.52 3.80
N CYS A 131 1.89 12.47 2.99
CA CYS A 131 0.61 11.85 2.66
C CYS A 131 -0.18 11.40 3.89
N ILE A 132 0.49 10.82 4.91
CA ILE A 132 -0.19 10.34 6.12
C ILE A 132 -0.80 11.47 6.97
N LYS A 133 -0.33 12.72 6.81
CA LYS A 133 -0.81 13.91 7.54
C LYS A 133 -2.05 14.53 6.89
N LEU A 134 -2.33 14.21 5.63
CA LEU A 134 -3.47 14.73 4.90
C LEU A 134 -4.78 14.08 5.38
N ASP A 135 -5.89 14.79 5.19
CA ASP A 135 -7.21 14.48 5.74
C ASP A 135 -8.25 14.11 4.67
N SER A 136 -7.91 14.14 3.39
CA SER A 136 -8.80 13.76 2.29
C SER A 136 -8.05 13.06 1.15
N ALA A 137 -8.76 12.20 0.44
CA ALA A 137 -8.21 11.50 -0.72
C ALA A 137 -7.80 12.46 -1.84
N GLN A 138 -8.53 13.56 -2.02
CA GLN A 138 -8.22 14.59 -3.03
C GLN A 138 -6.88 15.26 -2.74
N LYS A 139 -6.61 15.63 -1.48
CA LYS A 139 -5.31 16.21 -1.10
C LYS A 139 -4.18 15.22 -1.27
N ILE A 140 -4.41 13.95 -0.91
CA ILE A 140 -3.42 12.88 -1.07
C ILE A 140 -3.08 12.67 -2.55
N LYS A 141 -4.10 12.55 -3.42
CA LYS A 141 -3.89 12.43 -4.87
C LYS A 141 -3.13 13.63 -5.43
N ALA A 142 -3.52 14.85 -5.08
CA ALA A 142 -2.83 16.06 -5.53
C ALA A 142 -1.35 16.10 -5.10
N CYS A 143 -1.05 15.65 -3.88
CA CYS A 143 0.32 15.53 -3.37
C CYS A 143 1.14 14.52 -4.20
N LEU A 144 0.57 13.34 -4.49
CA LEU A 144 1.20 12.31 -5.32
C LEU A 144 1.39 12.76 -6.78
N GLU A 145 0.40 13.47 -7.34
CA GLU A 145 0.45 14.00 -8.71
C GLU A 145 1.51 15.10 -8.87
N SER A 146 1.64 15.99 -7.87
CA SER A 146 2.71 17.01 -7.84
C SER A 146 4.07 16.34 -7.85
N PHE A 147 4.28 15.37 -6.95
CA PHE A 147 5.52 14.60 -6.89
C PHE A 147 5.82 13.89 -8.21
N GLN A 148 4.83 13.27 -8.85
CA GLN A 148 5.04 12.60 -10.14
C GLN A 148 5.36 13.57 -11.28
N THR A 149 4.88 14.82 -11.21
CA THR A 149 5.15 15.85 -12.24
C THR A 149 6.56 16.42 -12.11
N GLU A 150 7.11 16.43 -10.90
CA GLU A 150 8.46 16.90 -10.60
C GLU A 150 9.56 15.90 -11.03
N HIS A 151 9.20 14.65 -11.39
CA HIS A 151 10.12 13.52 -11.67
C HIS A 151 9.86 12.78 -13.00
#